data_AF-X0PKG9-F1
#
_entry.id   AF-X0PKG9-F1
#
_cell.length_a   1.000
_cell.length_b   1.000
_cell.length_c   1.000
_cell.angle_alpha   90.00
_cell.angle_beta   90.00
_cell.angle_gamma   90.00
#
_symmetry.space_group_name_H-M   'P 1'
#
loop_
_entity.id
_entity.type
_entity.pdbx_description
1 polymer ?
#
loop_
_entity_poly.entity_id
_entity_poly.type
_entity_poly.pdbx_seq_one_letter_code
_entity_poly.pdbx_strand_id
1 'polypeptide(L)'
;MLKEELTRFGRDVVASNDRELIRRALLDGSIDLVVIGGGLDDPARDAMRDFVLGVQPDVPVHLLPRTAGASPASVLPFANEQIVLFKVHAAAGDEDAQSD
;
A
#
# COMPACT_ATOMS: atom_id res chain seq x y z
N MET A 1 5.94 -16.39 2.79
CA MET A 1 6.01 -15.08 3.47
C MET A 1 5.17 -14.05 2.70
N LEU A 2 4.55 -13.06 3.35
CA LEU A 2 3.60 -12.07 2.78
C LEU A 2 3.93 -11.61 1.34
N LYS A 3 5.19 -11.25 1.07
CA LYS A 3 5.68 -10.85 -0.26
C LYS A 3 5.46 -11.93 -1.31
N GLU A 4 5.86 -13.17 -1.04
CA GLU A 4 5.77 -14.30 -1.98
C GLU A 4 4.32 -14.62 -2.35
N GLU A 5 3.41 -14.55 -1.39
CA GLU A 5 1.99 -14.80 -1.64
C GLU A 5 1.37 -13.69 -2.52
N LEU A 6 1.70 -12.41 -2.26
CA LEU A 6 1.25 -11.32 -3.13
C LEU A 6 1.88 -11.40 -4.52
N THR A 7 3.13 -11.81 -4.64
CA THR A 7 3.78 -12.05 -5.94
C THR A 7 3.09 -13.17 -6.72
N ARG A 8 2.57 -14.21 -6.06
CA ARG A 8 1.75 -15.26 -6.73
C ARG A 8 0.46 -14.71 -7.34
N PHE A 9 -0.08 -13.60 -6.81
CA PHE A 9 -1.21 -12.89 -7.41
C PHE A 9 -0.79 -11.89 -8.49
N GLY A 10 0.45 -11.98 -8.99
CA GLY A 10 0.97 -11.09 -10.04
C GLY A 10 1.19 -9.66 -9.56
N ARG A 11 1.50 -9.47 -8.26
CA ARG A 11 1.79 -8.15 -7.68
C ARG A 11 3.30 -7.97 -7.57
N ASP A 12 3.80 -6.81 -8.01
CA ASP A 12 5.12 -6.37 -7.61
C ASP A 12 5.03 -5.76 -6.21
N VAL A 13 5.88 -6.21 -5.29
CA VAL A 13 5.78 -5.87 -3.87
C VAL A 13 7.16 -5.52 -3.32
N VAL A 14 7.28 -4.27 -2.89
CA VAL A 14 8.37 -3.80 -2.06
C VAL A 14 7.92 -3.81 -0.61
N ALA A 15 8.57 -4.62 0.23
CA ALA A 15 8.35 -4.63 1.67
C ALA A 15 9.62 -4.08 2.35
N SER A 16 9.49 -2.95 3.05
CA SER A 16 10.59 -2.30 3.74
C SER A 16 10.10 -1.56 4.98
N ASN A 17 10.94 -1.48 6.00
CA ASN A 17 10.81 -0.56 7.13
C ASN A 17 11.89 0.54 7.12
N ASP A 18 12.80 0.51 6.14
CA ASP A 18 13.84 1.51 5.93
C ASP A 18 13.26 2.71 5.19
N ARG A 19 13.29 3.87 5.83
CA ARG A 19 12.74 5.12 5.29
C ARG A 19 13.42 5.59 4.02
N GLU A 20 14.72 5.38 3.87
CA GLU A 20 15.44 5.81 2.67
C GLU A 20 15.10 4.90 1.48
N LEU A 21 14.96 3.59 1.71
CA LEU A 21 14.47 2.68 0.66
C LEU A 21 13.03 3.00 0.26
N ILE A 22 12.15 3.29 1.23
CA ILE A 22 10.77 3.71 0.95
C ILE A 22 10.76 4.99 0.14
N ARG A 23 11.55 6.01 0.54
CA ARG A 23 11.65 7.28 -0.19
C ARG A 23 12.05 7.05 -1.64
N ARG A 24 13.09 6.25 -1.89
CA ARG A 24 13.57 5.96 -3.25
C ARG A 24 12.51 5.29 -4.10
N ALA A 25 11.79 4.32 -3.54
CA ALA A 25 10.70 3.64 -4.24
C ALA A 25 9.56 4.60 -4.60
N LEU A 26 9.16 5.49 -3.67
CA LEU A 26 8.13 6.51 -3.95
C LEU A 26 8.58 7.51 -5.03
N LEU A 27 9.84 7.98 -4.95
CA LEU A 27 10.37 8.95 -5.91
C LEU A 27 10.59 8.39 -7.32
N ASP A 28 10.74 7.08 -7.46
CA ASP A 28 10.79 6.39 -8.76
C ASP A 28 9.43 6.43 -9.49
N GLY A 29 8.34 6.75 -8.77
CA GLY A 29 7.00 6.89 -9.35
C GLY A 29 6.34 5.56 -9.74
N SER A 30 6.96 4.43 -9.39
CA SER A 30 6.50 3.08 -9.71
C SER A 30 5.55 2.48 -8.66
N ILE A 31 5.19 3.25 -7.62
CA ILE A 31 4.33 2.80 -6.53
C ILE A 31 2.88 3.23 -6.77
N ASP A 32 2.03 2.24 -7.03
CA ASP A 32 0.58 2.41 -7.20
C ASP A 32 -0.14 2.76 -5.89
N LEU A 33 0.25 2.13 -4.78
CA LEU A 33 -0.31 2.35 -3.45
C LEU A 33 0.64 1.89 -2.34
N VAL A 34 0.40 2.37 -1.12
CA VAL A 34 1.13 1.98 0.09
C VAL A 34 0.19 1.38 1.13
N VAL A 35 0.60 0.27 1.73
CA VAL A 35 -0.07 -0.34 2.89
C VAL A 35 0.84 -0.28 4.11
N ILE A 36 0.36 0.32 5.20
CA ILE A 36 1.08 0.37 6.48
C ILE A 36 0.46 -0.67 7.43
N GLY A 37 1.26 -1.68 7.78
CA GLY A 37 0.83 -2.77 8.65
C GLY A 37 0.54 -2.37 10.10
N GLY A 38 -0.22 -3.22 10.79
CA GLY A 38 -0.66 -3.00 12.19
C GLY A 38 0.37 -3.39 13.27
N GLY A 39 1.60 -3.75 12.89
CA GLY A 39 2.68 -4.08 13.83
C GLY A 39 3.31 -2.86 14.50
N LEU A 40 3.06 -1.66 13.97
CA LEU A 40 3.41 -0.39 14.58
C LEU A 40 2.27 0.09 15.49
N ASP A 41 2.59 0.87 16.53
CA ASP A 41 1.58 1.58 17.29
C ASP A 41 1.00 2.76 16.48
N ASP A 42 -0.11 3.33 16.94
CA ASP A 42 -0.81 4.37 16.18
C ASP A 42 0.05 5.62 15.93
N PRO A 43 0.83 6.14 16.91
CA PRO A 43 1.76 7.24 16.65
C PRO A 43 2.80 6.93 15.57
N ALA A 44 3.40 5.73 15.58
CA ALA A 44 4.38 5.37 14.56
C ALA A 44 3.74 5.17 13.18
N ARG A 45 2.49 4.70 13.13
CA ARG A 45 1.72 4.56 11.87
C ARG A 45 1.36 5.91 11.27
N ASP A 46 0.89 6.85 12.10
CA ASP A 46 0.60 8.21 11.66
C ASP A 46 1.89 8.88 11.17
N ALA A 47 3.00 8.77 11.91
CA ALA A 47 4.29 9.31 11.48
C ALA A 47 4.79 8.69 10.16
N MET A 48 4.53 7.41 9.92
CA MET A 48 4.86 6.77 8.64
C MET A 48 3.95 7.23 7.51
N ARG A 49 2.64 7.38 7.76
CA ARG A 49 1.69 7.94 6.79
C ARG A 49 2.12 9.35 6.39
N ASP A 50 2.39 10.21 7.37
CA ASP A 50 2.77 11.60 7.13
C ASP A 50 4.11 11.69 6.39
N PHE A 51 5.05 10.78 6.68
CA PHE A 51 6.29 10.65 5.91
C PHE A 51 6.03 10.28 4.43
N VAL A 52 5.20 9.28 4.17
CA VAL A 52 4.87 8.83 2.80
C VAL A 52 4.20 9.96 2.02
N LEU A 53 3.16 10.58 2.61
CA LEU A 53 2.43 11.70 1.99
C LEU A 53 3.30 12.95 1.84
N GLY A 54 4.32 13.12 2.69
CA GLY A 54 5.32 14.18 2.54
C GLY A 54 6.28 13.96 1.37
N VAL A 55 6.48 12.71 0.92
CA VAL A 55 7.32 12.37 -0.23
C VAL A 55 6.51 12.34 -1.53
N GLN A 56 5.33 11.71 -1.50
CA GLN A 56 4.42 11.58 -2.64
C GLN A 56 2.99 11.86 -2.16
N PRO A 57 2.49 13.10 -2.27
CA PRO A 57 1.20 13.50 -1.70
C PRO A 57 -0.02 12.77 -2.28
N ASP A 58 0.06 12.36 -3.54
CA ASP A 58 -1.06 11.78 -4.28
C ASP A 58 -1.11 10.25 -4.20
N VAL A 59 -0.12 9.60 -3.56
CA VAL A 59 -0.12 8.13 -3.46
C VAL A 59 -1.22 7.67 -2.49
N PRO A 60 -2.06 6.71 -2.88
CA PRO A 60 -3.01 6.09 -1.96
C PRO A 60 -2.29 5.41 -0.79
N VAL A 61 -2.63 5.80 0.44
CA VAL A 61 -2.07 5.20 1.66
C VAL A 61 -3.16 4.54 2.49
N HIS A 62 -3.01 3.24 2.75
CA HIS A 62 -3.98 2.44 3.50
C HIS A 62 -3.39 1.91 4.81
N LEU A 63 -4.14 2.12 5.88
CA LEU A 63 -3.77 1.78 7.24
C LEU A 63 -4.46 0.48 7.66
N LEU A 64 -3.71 -0.63 7.84
CA LEU A 64 -4.29 -1.90 8.30
C LEU A 64 -4.89 -1.75 9.72
N PRO A 65 -6.18 -2.04 9.94
CA PRO A 65 -6.78 -1.95 11.28
C PRO A 65 -6.04 -2.79 12.31
N ARG A 66 -5.84 -2.24 13.52
CA ARG A 66 -5.26 -2.97 14.65
C ARG A 66 -6.35 -3.83 15.28
N THR A 67 -6.42 -5.10 14.88
CA THR A 67 -7.25 -6.10 15.55
C THR A 67 -6.43 -6.88 16.57
N ALA A 68 -7.05 -7.26 17.70
CA ALA A 68 -6.41 -8.16 18.65
C ALA A 68 -6.08 -9.49 17.93
N GLY A 69 -4.80 -9.89 17.93
CA GLY A 69 -4.33 -11.06 17.19
C GLY A 69 -3.90 -10.79 15.74
N ALA A 70 -3.80 -9.52 15.31
CA ALA A 70 -3.19 -9.17 14.03
C ALA A 70 -1.78 -9.78 13.94
N SER A 71 -1.53 -10.50 12.85
CA SER A 71 -0.25 -11.16 12.57
C SER A 71 0.22 -10.75 11.18
N PRO A 72 1.49 -10.99 10.81
CA PRO A 72 1.93 -10.77 9.44
C PRO A 72 1.04 -11.44 8.37
N ALA A 73 0.33 -12.52 8.72
CA ALA A 73 -0.63 -13.18 7.84
C ALA A 73 -1.94 -12.38 7.62
N SER A 74 -2.39 -11.57 8.58
CA SER A 74 -3.59 -10.74 8.41
C SER A 74 -3.37 -9.55 7.47
N VAL A 75 -2.12 -9.25 7.12
CA VAL A 75 -1.78 -8.22 6.12
C VAL A 75 -2.17 -8.68 4.71
N LEU A 76 -2.11 -9.98 4.42
CA LEU A 76 -2.39 -10.54 3.09
C LEU A 76 -3.80 -10.19 2.56
N PRO A 77 -4.90 -10.54 3.26
CA PRO A 77 -6.24 -10.28 2.75
C PRO A 77 -6.49 -8.78 2.57
N PHE A 78 -6.06 -7.95 3.51
CA PHE A 78 -6.22 -6.50 3.43
C PHE A 78 -5.43 -5.89 2.27
N ALA A 79 -4.15 -6.24 2.13
CA ALA A 79 -3.33 -5.73 1.03
C ALA A 79 -3.91 -6.13 -0.33
N ASN A 80 -4.35 -7.38 -0.48
CA ASN A 80 -4.97 -7.83 -1.72
C ASN A 80 -6.28 -7.08 -2.01
N GLU A 81 -7.13 -6.86 -0.99
CA GLU A 81 -8.36 -6.07 -1.14
C GLU A 81 -8.07 -4.65 -1.62
N GLN A 82 -7.13 -3.93 -0.99
CA GLN A 82 -6.79 -2.56 -1.41
C GLN A 82 -6.24 -2.52 -2.84
N ILE A 83 -5.42 -3.50 -3.23
CA ILE A 83 -4.90 -3.59 -4.60
C ILE A 83 -6.02 -3.91 -5.61
N VAL A 84 -6.97 -4.77 -5.27
CA VAL A 84 -8.13 -5.05 -6.14
C VAL A 84 -8.98 -3.79 -6.31
N LEU A 85 -9.28 -3.09 -5.21
CA LEU A 85 -10.04 -1.83 -5.25
C LEU A 85 -9.32 -0.78 -6.10
N PHE A 86 -8.01 -0.59 -5.92
CA PHE A 86 -7.21 0.31 -6.75
C PHE A 86 -7.37 0.02 -8.25
N LYS A 87 -7.24 -1.26 -8.64
CA LYS A 87 -7.41 -1.67 -10.05
C LYS A 87 -8.82 -1.42 -10.58
N VAL A 88 -9.85 -1.66 -9.76
CA VAL A 88 -11.24 -1.40 -10.15
C VAL A 88 -11.48 0.10 -10.36
N HIS A 89 -10.97 0.95 -9.46
CA HIS A 89 -11.10 2.40 -9.60
C HIS A 89 -10.33 2.93 -10.80
N ALA A 90 -9.12 2.41 -11.07
CA ALA A 90 -8.35 2.77 -12.25
C ALA A 90 -9.10 2.40 -13.54
N ALA A 91 -9.64 1.18 -13.62
CA ALA A 91 -10.41 0.74 -14.78
C ALA A 91 -11.69 1.58 -14.98
N ALA A 92 -12.41 1.90 -13.90
CA ALA A 92 -13.61 2.74 -13.98
C ALA A 92 -13.29 4.20 -14.39
N GLY A 93 -12.17 4.76 -13.92
CA GLY A 93 -11.71 6.08 -14.34
C GLY A 93 -11.24 6.13 -15.80
N ASP A 94 -10.70 5.03 -16.32
CA ASP A 94 -10.33 4.90 -17.73
C ASP A 94 -11.55 4.76 -18.67
N GLU A 95 -12.67 4.18 -18.19
CA GLU A 95 -13.93 4.09 -18.95
C GLU A 95 -14.60 5.46 -19.17
N ASP A 96 -14.49 6.35 -18.18
CA ASP A 96 -14.98 7.73 -18.29
C ASP A 96 -14.13 8.58 -19.27
N ALA A 97 -12.84 8.25 -19.44
CA ALA A 97 -11.92 8.97 -20.34
C ALA A 97 -11.98 8.50 -21.81
N GLN A 98 -12.61 7.35 -22.10
CA GLN A 98 -12.83 6.84 -23.46
C GLN A 98 -14.21 7.21 -24.04
N SER A 99 -15.00 7.98 -23.28
CA SER A 99 -16.34 8.43 -23.64
C SER A 99 -16.37 9.92 -24.03
N ASP A 100 -15.45 10.38 -24.89
CA ASP A 100 -15.49 11.71 -25.53
C ASP A 100 -14.86 11.69 -26.95
#